data_AF-A0A3F2RQX8-F1
#
_entry.id   AF-A0A3F2RQX8-F1
#
_cell.length_a   1.000
_cell.length_b   1.000
_cell.length_c   1.000
_cell.angle_alpha   90.00
_cell.angle_beta   90.00
_cell.angle_gamma   90.00
#
_symmetry.space_group_name_H-M   'P 1'
#
loop_
_entity.id
_entity.type
_entity.pdbx_description
1 polymer ?
#
loop_
_entity_poly.entity_id
_entity_poly.type
_entity_poly.pdbx_seq_one_letter_code
_entity_poly.pdbx_strand_id
1 'polypeptide(L)'
;MRWLARRLLLPLGVLLASILCAKVTQLHAQLQAQENLDPDLLAPAPVLTQDALPFTSGLLDQYLPVSIASSFNTTEIAAAFGRSTDWGGIGLAFEDAVIATFQCLHLWIVFLFLVLVPIAQGLAVVGEAVLPHFLTVAKLVADYVSKMDPVHQTILGLTLLFVGVCIRQGYVHKARVQYVRTRRMLELRYRAFVASLSAKWRVVAILLPHVLFFGLAYEALYWMPTPAMDILGNESLFGLLSVGYPLIHSIGAIRQKRLYPKPKGPSSGKGATSELVKRFEKINIPDYTWRGYEACLKYWVIWSFAVCLIGMTTLFVPAFVASFFTVPIHFCNIFLIWMHSPFTRGDIVLYTILSPLISPYANRIHEREATVNPETNDTANFLMRMLVTLRVVPERHVYLAKDLWSQGPVLFGLMFLFTPGFVASRGCSLLGFGFPAYVTIGVLGEKRTRRYEWWLAYFSVAVTVDYFITAIGGEIGWLPLFYHGKLLVMMWLQFPYFQGGERIFNACFSSVFIVPESKDD
;
A
#
# COMPACT_ATOMS: atom_id res chain seq x y z
N MET A 1 1.26 -18.25 -28.42
CA MET A 1 0.31 -17.10 -28.45
C MET A 1 0.67 -15.93 -27.52
N ARG A 2 0.96 -16.11 -26.21
CA ARG A 2 1.28 -14.97 -25.30
C ARG A 2 2.55 -14.18 -25.65
N TRP A 3 3.56 -14.84 -26.21
CA TRP A 3 4.79 -14.20 -26.70
C TRP A 3 4.54 -13.33 -27.95
N LEU A 4 3.69 -13.82 -28.86
CA LEU A 4 3.21 -13.09 -30.04
C LEU A 4 2.34 -11.89 -29.64
N ALA A 5 1.45 -12.04 -28.65
CA ALA A 5 0.64 -10.94 -28.13
C ALA A 5 1.50 -9.80 -27.54
N ARG A 6 2.58 -10.12 -26.81
CA ARG A 6 3.48 -9.09 -26.26
C ARG A 6 4.34 -8.40 -27.32
N ARG A 7 4.79 -9.14 -28.35
CA ARG A 7 5.53 -8.57 -29.47
C ARG A 7 4.66 -7.79 -30.45
N LEU A 8 3.36 -8.03 -30.49
CA LEU A 8 2.40 -7.27 -31.30
C LEU A 8 1.81 -6.08 -30.54
N LEU A 9 1.60 -6.16 -29.23
CA LEU A 9 1.04 -5.05 -28.44
C LEU A 9 1.94 -3.82 -28.39
N LEU A 10 3.26 -3.99 -28.35
CA LEU A 10 4.21 -2.87 -28.37
C LEU A 10 4.17 -2.09 -29.69
N PRO A 11 4.32 -2.73 -30.87
CA PRO A 11 4.20 -2.02 -32.14
C PRO A 11 2.77 -1.54 -32.41
N LEU A 12 1.73 -2.26 -31.96
CA LEU A 12 0.34 -1.79 -32.10
C LEU A 12 0.07 -0.55 -31.24
N GLY A 13 0.69 -0.45 -30.05
CA GLY A 13 0.65 0.76 -29.22
C GLY A 13 1.38 1.93 -29.88
N VAL A 14 2.53 1.69 -30.51
CA VAL A 14 3.26 2.71 -31.28
C VAL A 14 2.47 3.12 -32.53
N LEU A 15 1.80 2.20 -33.20
CA LEU A 15 0.98 2.46 -34.40
C LEU A 15 -0.29 3.25 -34.04
N LEU A 16 -0.94 2.91 -32.92
CA LEU A 16 -2.07 3.68 -32.38
C LEU A 16 -1.63 5.08 -31.94
N ALA A 17 -0.47 5.21 -31.30
CA ALA A 17 0.10 6.50 -30.93
C ALA A 17 0.44 7.35 -32.16
N SER A 18 1.00 6.76 -33.23
CA SER A 18 1.29 7.47 -34.47
C SER A 18 0.02 7.89 -35.22
N ILE A 19 -1.03 7.05 -35.22
CA ILE A 19 -2.34 7.40 -35.81
C ILE A 19 -3.00 8.54 -35.03
N LEU A 20 -2.96 8.49 -33.69
CA LEU A 20 -3.49 9.56 -32.85
C LEU A 20 -2.71 10.87 -33.06
N CYS A 21 -1.39 10.80 -33.15
CA CYS A 21 -0.54 11.95 -33.42
C CYS A 21 -0.84 12.57 -34.80
N ALA A 22 -1.01 11.74 -35.84
CA ALA A 22 -1.37 12.18 -37.18
C ALA A 22 -2.77 12.83 -37.24
N LYS A 23 -3.73 12.31 -36.46
CA LYS A 23 -5.06 12.93 -36.34
C LYS A 23 -5.01 14.26 -35.62
N VAL A 24 -4.19 14.39 -34.57
CA VAL A 24 -4.02 15.65 -33.83
C VAL A 24 -3.35 16.72 -34.69
N THR A 25 -2.31 16.37 -35.45
CA THR A 25 -1.69 17.32 -36.39
C THR A 25 -2.62 17.70 -37.53
N GLN A 26 -3.44 16.77 -38.03
CA GLN A 26 -4.48 17.07 -39.02
C GLN A 26 -5.56 18.01 -38.45
N LEU A 27 -6.00 17.80 -37.20
CA LEU A 27 -6.98 18.68 -36.53
C LEU A 27 -6.40 20.08 -36.32
N HIS A 28 -5.12 20.18 -35.96
CA HIS A 28 -4.41 21.44 -35.80
C HIS A 28 -4.27 22.19 -37.13
N ALA A 29 -3.96 21.48 -38.22
CA ALA A 29 -3.90 22.06 -39.56
C ALA A 29 -5.30 22.52 -40.05
N GLN A 30 -6.37 21.81 -39.68
CA GLN A 30 -7.74 22.26 -39.97
C GLN A 30 -8.12 23.51 -39.19
N LEU A 31 -7.74 23.61 -37.91
CA LEU A 31 -7.94 24.81 -37.09
C LEU A 31 -7.20 26.02 -37.66
N GLN A 32 -5.94 25.85 -38.07
CA GLN A 32 -5.17 26.92 -38.72
C GLN A 32 -5.68 27.30 -40.11
N ALA A 33 -6.22 26.35 -40.88
CA ALA A 33 -6.86 26.64 -42.16
C ALA A 33 -8.18 27.41 -41.98
N GLN A 34 -8.90 27.16 -40.88
CA GLN A 34 -10.13 27.86 -40.53
C GLN A 34 -9.86 29.26 -39.99
N GLU A 35 -8.73 29.47 -39.31
CA GLU A 35 -8.29 30.79 -38.82
C GLU A 35 -7.84 31.74 -39.95
N ASN A 36 -7.45 31.19 -41.10
CA ASN A 36 -7.01 31.97 -42.27
C ASN A 36 -8.13 32.32 -43.27
N LEU A 37 -9.39 31.94 -43.00
CA LEU A 37 -10.48 32.05 -43.98
C LEU A 37 -11.43 33.23 -43.79
N ASP A 38 -11.16 34.16 -42.86
CA ASP A 38 -11.98 35.38 -42.77
C ASP A 38 -11.20 36.60 -42.21
N PRO A 39 -10.39 37.29 -43.04
CA PRO A 39 -9.70 38.50 -42.63
C PRO A 39 -10.64 39.70 -42.39
N ASP A 40 -11.92 39.60 -42.80
CA ASP A 40 -12.89 40.70 -42.71
C ASP A 40 -13.76 40.66 -41.42
N LEU A 41 -13.53 39.69 -40.53
CA LEU A 41 -14.16 39.62 -39.20
C LEU A 41 -13.28 40.15 -38.06
N LEU A 42 -12.23 40.90 -38.38
CA LEU A 42 -11.44 41.71 -37.43
C LEU A 42 -12.19 42.99 -37.03
N ALA A 43 -13.43 42.85 -36.54
CA ALA A 43 -13.94 43.82 -35.59
C ALA A 43 -13.19 43.59 -34.27
N PRO A 44 -12.61 44.63 -33.64
CA PRO A 44 -11.93 44.47 -32.37
C PRO A 44 -12.90 43.85 -31.37
N ALA A 45 -12.57 42.66 -30.88
CA ALA A 45 -13.31 42.02 -29.81
C ALA A 45 -13.43 43.05 -28.68
N PRO A 46 -14.66 43.37 -28.21
CA PRO A 46 -14.84 44.33 -27.14
C PRO A 46 -14.04 43.82 -25.95
N VAL A 47 -13.08 44.64 -25.52
CA VAL A 47 -12.39 44.45 -24.24
C VAL A 47 -13.48 44.30 -23.20
N LEU A 48 -13.67 43.07 -22.71
CA LEU A 48 -14.52 42.79 -21.57
C LEU A 48 -13.87 43.47 -20.38
N THR A 49 -14.26 44.73 -20.15
CA THR A 49 -14.06 45.39 -18.89
C THR A 49 -14.70 44.51 -17.82
N GLN A 50 -13.91 44.19 -16.82
CA GLN A 50 -14.19 43.22 -15.75
C GLN A 50 -15.35 43.64 -14.82
N ASP A 51 -16.08 44.71 -15.19
CA ASP A 51 -17.14 45.33 -14.41
C ASP A 51 -18.55 44.87 -14.81
N ALA A 52 -18.69 43.94 -15.77
CA ALA A 52 -19.99 43.51 -16.29
C ALA A 52 -20.18 41.99 -16.42
N LEU A 53 -19.42 41.17 -15.68
CA LEU A 53 -19.86 39.81 -15.41
C LEU A 53 -20.92 39.89 -14.30
N PRO A 54 -22.20 39.56 -14.55
CA PRO A 54 -23.15 39.42 -13.46
C PRO A 54 -22.56 38.39 -12.51
N PHE A 55 -22.29 38.83 -11.28
CA PHE A 55 -21.89 37.97 -10.18
C PHE A 55 -22.79 36.74 -10.25
N THR A 56 -22.20 35.56 -10.43
CA THR A 56 -22.90 34.27 -10.34
C THR A 56 -23.21 33.94 -8.88
N SER A 57 -23.68 34.94 -8.12
CA SER A 57 -24.36 34.77 -6.84
C SER A 57 -25.65 33.97 -7.00
N GLY A 58 -26.26 33.99 -8.19
CA GLY A 58 -27.53 33.30 -8.45
C GLY A 58 -27.51 31.78 -8.26
N LEU A 59 -26.42 31.06 -8.59
CA LEU A 59 -26.46 29.59 -8.52
C LEU A 59 -26.24 29.07 -7.09
N LEU A 60 -25.57 29.83 -6.21
CA LEU A 60 -25.49 29.48 -4.79
C LEU A 60 -26.69 30.03 -4.02
N ASP A 61 -27.15 31.25 -4.30
CA ASP A 61 -28.31 31.86 -3.64
C ASP A 61 -29.64 31.15 -3.96
N GLN A 62 -29.71 30.45 -5.10
CA GLN A 62 -30.89 29.67 -5.49
C GLN A 62 -31.00 28.34 -4.73
N TYR A 63 -29.90 27.80 -4.21
CA TYR A 63 -29.89 26.51 -3.47
C TYR A 63 -29.56 26.66 -1.97
N LEU A 64 -28.92 27.74 -1.56
CA LEU A 64 -28.62 28.04 -0.17
C LEU A 64 -29.22 29.41 0.17
N PRO A 65 -30.41 29.45 0.80
CA PRO A 65 -30.93 30.71 1.30
C PRO A 65 -29.94 31.27 2.33
N VAL A 66 -29.44 32.49 2.05
CA VAL A 66 -28.48 33.25 2.86
C VAL A 66 -28.92 33.40 4.34
N SER A 67 -30.17 33.09 4.66
CA SER A 67 -30.71 33.06 6.03
C SER A 67 -30.22 31.89 6.91
N ILE A 68 -29.71 30.77 6.37
CA ILE A 68 -29.36 29.60 7.19
C ILE A 68 -28.21 29.90 8.17
N ALA A 69 -27.29 30.78 7.80
CA ALA A 69 -26.15 31.11 8.66
C ALA A 69 -26.48 32.08 9.80
N SER A 70 -27.63 32.78 9.77
CA SER A 70 -27.95 33.85 10.74
C SER A 70 -29.16 33.58 11.64
N SER A 71 -29.95 32.53 11.40
CA SER A 71 -31.12 32.22 12.25
C SER A 71 -31.33 30.73 12.48
N PHE A 72 -30.43 30.08 13.22
CA PHE A 72 -30.77 28.81 13.89
C PHE A 72 -31.66 29.09 15.11
N ASN A 73 -32.93 29.45 14.86
CA ASN A 73 -33.90 29.65 15.94
C ASN A 73 -34.47 28.29 16.35
N THR A 74 -34.13 27.83 17.56
CA THR A 74 -34.53 26.51 18.08
C THR A 74 -36.06 26.33 18.16
N THR A 75 -36.80 27.42 18.24
CA THR A 75 -38.27 27.44 18.24
C THR A 75 -38.86 27.10 16.86
N GLU A 76 -38.20 27.48 15.76
CA GLU A 76 -38.64 27.14 14.40
C GLU A 76 -38.40 25.66 14.09
N ILE A 77 -37.31 25.08 14.60
CA ILE A 77 -37.04 23.65 14.50
C ILE A 77 -38.12 22.85 15.25
N ALA A 78 -38.48 23.26 16.47
CA ALA A 78 -39.54 22.62 17.24
C ALA A 78 -40.93 22.74 16.55
N ALA A 79 -41.22 23.90 15.94
CA ALA A 79 -42.44 24.10 15.16
C ALA A 79 -42.45 23.27 13.86
N ALA A 80 -41.28 23.04 13.25
CA ALA A 80 -41.14 22.19 12.06
C ALA A 80 -41.42 20.70 12.37
N PHE A 81 -41.04 20.21 13.56
CA PHE A 81 -41.39 18.85 14.00
C PHE A 81 -42.89 18.64 14.25
N GLY A 82 -43.67 19.71 14.43
CA GLY A 82 -45.13 19.64 14.60
C GLY A 82 -45.93 19.59 13.29
N ARG A 83 -45.30 19.83 12.13
CA ARG A 83 -45.98 19.76 10.83
C ARG A 83 -46.00 18.32 10.32
N SER A 84 -47.10 17.92 9.68
CA SER A 84 -47.18 16.63 8.97
C SER A 84 -46.10 16.58 7.89
N THR A 85 -45.27 15.54 7.93
CA THR A 85 -44.17 15.34 6.98
C THR A 85 -44.71 15.25 5.55
N ASP A 86 -44.29 16.19 4.70
CA ASP A 86 -44.58 16.13 3.27
C ASP A 86 -43.59 15.17 2.59
N TRP A 87 -43.98 13.89 2.54
CA TRP A 87 -43.19 12.84 1.89
C TRP A 87 -42.99 13.10 0.38
N GLY A 88 -43.91 13.83 -0.27
CA GLY A 88 -43.78 14.20 -1.68
C GLY A 88 -42.67 15.22 -1.89
N GLY A 89 -42.64 16.27 -1.07
CA GLY A 89 -41.57 17.27 -1.08
C GLY A 89 -40.19 16.69 -0.77
N ILE A 90 -40.10 15.76 0.20
CA ILE A 90 -38.83 15.05 0.50
C ILE A 90 -38.39 14.19 -0.68
N GLY A 91 -39.32 13.49 -1.33
CA GLY A 91 -39.04 12.67 -2.51
C GLY A 91 -38.47 13.49 -3.67
N LEU A 92 -39.10 14.61 -4.00
CA LEU A 92 -38.64 15.53 -5.06
C LEU A 92 -37.28 16.15 -4.71
N ALA A 93 -37.08 16.62 -3.47
CA ALA A 93 -35.79 17.17 -3.05
C ALA A 93 -34.66 16.12 -3.09
N PHE A 94 -34.96 14.86 -2.77
CA PHE A 94 -34.00 13.77 -2.90
C PHE A 94 -33.68 13.46 -4.37
N GLU A 95 -34.70 13.42 -5.24
CA GLU A 95 -34.51 13.24 -6.68
C GLU A 95 -33.65 14.35 -7.28
N ASP A 96 -33.92 15.61 -6.96
CA ASP A 96 -33.13 16.76 -7.38
C ASP A 96 -31.68 16.66 -6.89
N ALA A 97 -31.48 16.28 -5.62
CA ALA A 97 -30.14 16.06 -5.07
C ALA A 97 -29.39 14.93 -5.81
N VAL A 98 -30.08 13.84 -6.17
CA VAL A 98 -29.50 12.73 -6.95
C VAL A 98 -29.13 13.20 -8.35
N ILE A 99 -30.03 13.90 -9.06
CA ILE A 99 -29.77 14.45 -10.40
C ILE A 99 -28.59 15.42 -10.37
N ALA A 100 -28.56 16.35 -9.43
CA ALA A 100 -27.46 17.30 -9.25
C ALA A 100 -26.14 16.57 -8.95
N THR A 101 -26.17 15.51 -8.15
CA THR A 101 -24.99 14.67 -7.87
C THR A 101 -24.48 13.97 -9.13
N PHE A 102 -25.37 13.40 -9.95
CA PHE A 102 -24.98 12.74 -11.21
C PHE A 102 -24.48 13.73 -12.26
N GLN A 103 -25.08 14.92 -12.36
CA GLN A 103 -24.59 15.98 -13.23
C GLN A 103 -23.20 16.46 -12.78
N CYS A 104 -23.00 16.64 -11.48
CA CYS A 104 -21.69 16.93 -10.90
C CYS A 104 -20.69 15.83 -11.25
N LEU A 105 -21.04 14.56 -11.09
CA LEU A 105 -20.19 13.41 -11.42
C LEU A 105 -19.84 13.38 -12.92
N HIS A 106 -20.81 13.64 -13.80
CA HIS A 106 -20.56 13.74 -15.24
C HIS A 106 -19.59 14.87 -15.58
N LEU A 107 -19.79 16.07 -15.01
CA LEU A 107 -18.87 17.20 -15.18
C LEU A 107 -17.46 16.86 -14.64
N TRP A 108 -17.37 16.12 -13.53
CA TRP A 108 -16.13 15.59 -13.00
C TRP A 108 -15.44 14.61 -13.94
N ILE A 109 -16.18 13.69 -14.56
CA ILE A 109 -15.62 12.75 -15.54
C ILE A 109 -15.08 13.52 -16.76
N VAL A 110 -15.84 14.47 -17.29
CA VAL A 110 -15.40 15.30 -18.43
C VAL A 110 -14.16 16.09 -18.05
N PHE A 111 -14.16 16.72 -16.87
CA PHE A 111 -13.00 17.43 -16.33
C PHE A 111 -11.78 16.52 -16.18
N LEU A 112 -11.94 15.34 -15.55
CA LEU A 112 -10.86 14.37 -15.39
C LEU A 112 -10.32 13.89 -16.73
N PHE A 113 -11.18 13.69 -17.73
CA PHE A 113 -10.74 13.31 -19.07
C PHE A 113 -9.96 14.44 -19.75
N LEU A 114 -10.45 15.68 -19.64
CA LEU A 114 -9.78 16.87 -20.15
C LEU A 114 -8.45 17.15 -19.45
N VAL A 115 -8.31 16.79 -18.17
CA VAL A 115 -7.07 16.91 -17.38
C VAL A 115 -6.11 15.73 -17.63
N LEU A 116 -6.62 14.53 -17.88
CA LEU A 116 -5.81 13.34 -18.15
C LEU A 116 -5.01 13.48 -19.44
N VAL A 117 -5.56 14.14 -20.47
CA VAL A 117 -4.87 14.39 -21.75
C VAL A 117 -3.58 15.20 -21.58
N PRO A 118 -3.59 16.42 -20.99
CA PRO A 118 -2.38 17.19 -20.76
C PRO A 118 -1.46 16.56 -19.72
N ILE A 119 -1.97 15.79 -18.75
CA ILE A 119 -1.12 15.00 -17.83
C ILE A 119 -0.39 13.88 -18.59
N ALA A 120 -1.07 13.14 -19.46
CA ALA A 120 -0.47 12.08 -20.25
C ALA A 120 0.55 12.65 -21.25
N GLN A 121 0.23 13.78 -21.88
CA GLN A 121 1.18 14.54 -22.70
C GLN A 121 2.36 15.05 -21.87
N GLY A 122 2.10 15.58 -20.67
CA GLY A 122 3.12 16.03 -19.73
C GLY A 122 4.02 14.89 -19.28
N LEU A 123 3.49 13.70 -18.98
CA LEU A 123 4.29 12.52 -18.63
C LEU A 123 5.09 12.00 -19.83
N ALA A 124 4.55 12.07 -21.04
CA ALA A 124 5.29 11.75 -22.26
C ALA A 124 6.45 12.74 -22.48
N VAL A 125 6.17 14.05 -22.36
CA VAL A 125 7.17 15.12 -22.46
C VAL A 125 8.21 15.03 -21.33
N VAL A 126 7.80 14.72 -20.10
CA VAL A 126 8.71 14.47 -18.96
C VAL A 126 9.53 13.22 -19.22
N GLY A 127 8.96 12.15 -19.76
CA GLY A 127 9.72 10.97 -20.18
C GLY A 127 10.78 11.32 -21.22
N GLU A 128 10.41 12.12 -22.22
CA GLU A 128 11.31 12.63 -23.26
C GLU A 128 12.32 13.66 -22.73
N ALA A 129 12.00 14.42 -21.67
CA ALA A 129 12.86 15.41 -21.02
C ALA A 129 13.77 14.78 -19.95
N VAL A 130 13.35 13.71 -19.30
CA VAL A 130 14.16 12.95 -18.34
C VAL A 130 15.18 12.07 -19.06
N LEU A 131 14.89 11.62 -20.27
CA LEU A 131 15.85 10.89 -21.10
C LEU A 131 17.17 11.66 -21.32
N PRO A 132 17.17 12.95 -21.75
CA PRO A 132 18.39 13.75 -21.83
C PRO A 132 18.94 14.04 -20.43
N HIS A 133 18.17 14.03 -19.35
CA HIS A 133 18.72 14.09 -17.99
C HIS A 133 19.49 12.82 -17.60
N PHE A 134 19.00 11.62 -17.89
CA PHE A 134 19.77 10.39 -17.70
C PHE A 134 21.01 10.34 -18.59
N LEU A 135 20.88 10.78 -19.85
CA LEU A 135 22.02 10.89 -20.75
C LEU A 135 23.00 11.97 -20.29
N THR A 136 22.53 13.09 -19.72
CA THR A 136 23.41 14.14 -19.18
C THR A 136 24.03 13.72 -17.87
N VAL A 137 23.37 12.98 -16.98
CA VAL A 137 23.97 12.36 -15.79
C VAL A 137 25.00 11.33 -16.21
N ALA A 138 24.70 10.47 -17.19
CA ALA A 138 25.66 9.52 -17.72
C ALA A 138 26.86 10.25 -18.36
N LYS A 139 26.62 11.33 -19.12
CA LYS A 139 27.67 12.22 -19.64
C LYS A 139 28.42 12.94 -18.52
N LEU A 140 27.76 13.40 -17.47
CA LEU A 140 28.37 14.08 -16.32
C LEU A 140 29.25 13.12 -15.55
N VAL A 141 28.80 11.88 -15.34
CA VAL A 141 29.62 10.82 -14.75
C VAL A 141 30.79 10.51 -15.66
N ALA A 142 30.59 10.41 -16.98
CA ALA A 142 31.67 10.18 -17.94
C ALA A 142 32.68 11.35 -17.96
N ASP A 143 32.22 12.60 -17.93
CA ASP A 143 33.01 13.82 -17.92
C ASP A 143 33.71 14.03 -16.57
N TYR A 144 33.04 13.69 -15.47
CA TYR A 144 33.62 13.74 -14.13
C TYR A 144 34.72 12.69 -14.00
N VAL A 145 34.46 11.47 -14.48
CA VAL A 145 35.47 10.41 -14.56
C VAL A 145 36.61 10.83 -15.48
N SER A 146 36.35 11.45 -16.65
CA SER A 146 37.42 11.85 -17.58
C SER A 146 38.28 13.01 -17.06
N LYS A 147 37.75 13.86 -16.18
CA LYS A 147 38.47 14.94 -15.50
C LYS A 147 39.21 14.51 -14.23
N MET A 148 38.90 13.34 -13.66
CA MET A 148 39.66 12.82 -12.53
C MET A 148 41.12 12.60 -12.94
N ASP A 149 42.04 12.77 -11.99
CA ASP A 149 43.45 12.41 -12.17
C ASP A 149 43.55 10.93 -12.62
N PRO A 150 44.38 10.59 -13.63
CA PRO A 150 44.54 9.21 -14.13
C PRO A 150 44.68 8.14 -13.04
N VAL A 151 45.26 8.47 -11.88
CA VAL A 151 45.34 7.56 -10.73
C VAL A 151 43.95 7.19 -10.20
N HIS A 152 43.07 8.16 -9.98
CA HIS A 152 41.71 7.96 -9.48
C HIS A 152 40.82 7.25 -10.51
N GLN A 153 40.98 7.57 -11.80
CA GLN A 153 40.31 6.85 -12.88
C GLN A 153 40.69 5.36 -12.88
N THR A 154 41.99 5.08 -12.73
CA THR A 154 42.51 3.71 -12.68
C THR A 154 41.99 2.97 -11.45
N ILE A 155 41.92 3.61 -10.29
CA ILE A 155 41.35 3.03 -9.07
C ILE A 155 39.85 2.72 -9.25
N LEU A 156 39.07 3.66 -9.80
CA LEU A 156 37.64 3.45 -10.04
C LEU A 156 37.42 2.31 -11.04
N GLY A 157 38.17 2.30 -12.16
CA GLY A 157 38.12 1.25 -13.17
C GLY A 157 38.50 -0.13 -12.61
N LEU A 158 39.59 -0.21 -11.84
CA LEU A 158 39.99 -1.42 -11.13
C LEU A 158 38.94 -1.87 -10.11
N THR A 159 38.29 -0.94 -9.41
CA THR A 159 37.23 -1.25 -8.44
C THR A 159 36.00 -1.83 -9.14
N LEU A 160 35.55 -1.21 -10.24
CA LEU A 160 34.42 -1.72 -11.04
C LEU A 160 34.74 -3.08 -11.67
N LEU A 161 35.96 -3.25 -12.20
CA LEU A 161 36.42 -4.53 -12.74
C LEU A 161 36.50 -5.59 -11.64
N PHE A 162 37.03 -5.25 -10.47
CA PHE A 162 37.08 -6.13 -9.31
C PHE A 162 35.68 -6.55 -8.86
N VAL A 163 34.73 -5.62 -8.75
CA VAL A 163 33.31 -5.93 -8.45
C VAL A 163 32.73 -6.85 -9.52
N GLY A 164 32.97 -6.58 -10.81
CA GLY A 164 32.53 -7.42 -11.92
C GLY A 164 33.13 -8.83 -11.87
N VAL A 165 34.41 -8.96 -11.56
CA VAL A 165 35.09 -10.25 -11.36
C VAL A 165 34.55 -10.96 -10.12
N CYS A 166 34.31 -10.24 -9.02
CA CYS A 166 33.71 -10.80 -7.80
C CYS A 166 32.32 -11.38 -8.05
N ILE A 167 31.51 -10.70 -8.86
CA ILE A 167 30.20 -11.19 -9.28
C ILE A 167 30.35 -12.40 -10.20
N ARG A 168 31.19 -12.32 -11.25
CA ARG A 168 31.38 -13.37 -12.25
C ARG A 168 31.97 -14.66 -11.67
N GLN A 169 32.95 -14.56 -10.78
CA GLN A 169 33.58 -15.69 -10.08
C GLN A 169 32.69 -16.27 -8.97
N GLY A 170 31.51 -15.69 -8.73
CA GLY A 170 30.60 -16.14 -7.68
C GLY A 170 31.13 -15.89 -6.26
N TYR A 171 32.11 -15.00 -6.07
CA TYR A 171 32.58 -14.61 -4.72
C TYR A 171 31.44 -14.00 -3.91
N VAL A 172 30.56 -13.21 -4.54
CA VAL A 172 29.35 -12.68 -3.89
C VAL A 172 28.43 -13.81 -3.44
N HIS A 173 28.28 -14.87 -4.24
CA HIS A 173 27.50 -16.04 -3.85
C HIS A 173 28.16 -16.79 -2.68
N LYS A 174 29.47 -17.04 -2.72
CA LYS A 174 30.22 -17.67 -1.61
C LYS A 174 30.14 -16.84 -0.32
N ALA A 175 30.34 -15.53 -0.40
CA ALA A 175 30.22 -14.61 0.72
C ALA A 175 28.80 -14.60 1.30
N ARG A 176 27.78 -14.59 0.43
CA ARG A 176 26.37 -14.70 0.86
C ARG A 176 26.10 -16.03 1.57
N VAL A 177 26.58 -17.15 1.03
CA VAL A 177 26.43 -18.48 1.66
C VAL A 177 27.14 -18.52 3.01
N GLN A 178 28.37 -17.98 3.10
CA GLN A 178 29.11 -17.89 4.35
C GLN A 178 28.40 -17.01 5.37
N TYR A 179 27.91 -15.84 4.97
CA TYR A 179 27.11 -14.95 5.80
C TYR A 179 25.84 -15.64 6.33
N VAL A 180 25.11 -16.35 5.48
CA VAL A 180 23.91 -17.10 5.91
C VAL A 180 24.29 -18.21 6.90
N ARG A 181 25.42 -18.89 6.69
CA ARG A 181 25.93 -19.94 7.59
C ARG A 181 26.35 -19.37 8.94
N THR A 182 27.14 -18.30 8.97
CA THR A 182 27.59 -17.65 10.20
C THR A 182 26.40 -17.07 10.96
N ARG A 183 25.47 -16.39 10.27
CA ARG A 183 24.21 -15.90 10.85
C ARG A 183 23.41 -17.02 11.50
N ARG A 184 23.22 -18.15 10.82
CA ARG A 184 22.48 -19.31 11.37
C ARG A 184 23.17 -19.90 12.60
N MET A 185 24.51 -19.98 12.58
CA MET A 185 25.30 -20.47 13.72
C MET A 185 25.17 -19.52 14.93
N LEU A 186 25.27 -18.21 14.72
CA LEU A 186 25.06 -17.21 15.76
C LEU A 186 23.63 -17.27 16.31
N GLU A 187 22.62 -17.39 15.45
CA GLU A 187 21.23 -17.52 15.87
C GLU A 187 21.00 -18.78 16.73
N LEU A 188 21.63 -19.91 16.39
CA LEU A 188 21.54 -21.13 17.19
C LEU A 188 22.21 -20.97 18.56
N ARG A 189 23.41 -20.38 18.61
CA ARG A 189 24.10 -20.09 19.88
C ARG A 189 23.29 -19.13 20.75
N TYR A 190 22.75 -18.09 20.15
CA TYR A 190 21.88 -17.14 20.83
C TYR A 190 20.62 -17.81 21.37
N ARG A 191 19.94 -18.65 20.58
CA ARG A 191 18.76 -19.42 21.07
C ARG A 191 19.12 -20.36 22.21
N ALA A 192 20.28 -21.02 22.17
CA ALA A 192 20.74 -21.87 23.25
C ALA A 192 21.01 -21.06 24.53
N PHE A 193 21.60 -19.87 24.39
CA PHE A 193 21.82 -18.94 25.50
C PHE A 193 20.50 -18.41 26.08
N VAL A 194 19.54 -18.01 25.24
CA VAL A 194 18.22 -17.56 25.70
C VAL A 194 17.47 -18.73 26.38
N ALA A 195 17.61 -19.96 25.89
CA ALA A 195 17.00 -21.13 26.50
C ALA A 195 17.62 -21.48 27.86
N SER A 196 18.94 -21.34 28.01
CA SER A 196 19.60 -21.55 29.31
C SER A 196 19.24 -20.46 30.32
N LEU A 197 19.08 -19.21 29.87
CA LEU A 197 18.58 -18.11 30.69
C LEU A 197 17.11 -18.29 31.06
N SER A 198 16.25 -18.68 30.13
CA SER A 198 14.80 -18.78 30.38
C SER A 198 14.45 -19.89 31.36
N ALA A 199 15.30 -20.93 31.46
CA ALA A 199 15.18 -21.98 32.47
C ALA A 199 15.36 -21.46 33.90
N LYS A 200 16.13 -20.39 34.11
CA LYS A 200 16.36 -19.79 35.43
C LYS A 200 15.53 -18.53 35.66
N TRP A 201 15.43 -17.66 34.66
CA TRP A 201 14.83 -16.32 34.75
C TRP A 201 14.10 -15.97 33.45
N ARG A 202 12.83 -16.37 33.34
CA ARG A 202 12.02 -16.15 32.12
C ARG A 202 11.92 -14.68 31.71
N VAL A 203 11.70 -13.78 32.66
CA VAL A 203 11.55 -12.33 32.39
C VAL A 203 12.86 -11.73 31.88
N VAL A 204 13.98 -12.08 32.52
CA VAL A 204 15.31 -11.63 32.09
C VAL A 204 15.64 -12.13 30.69
N ALA A 205 15.33 -13.39 30.37
CA ALA A 205 15.56 -13.94 29.04
C ALA A 205 14.79 -13.19 27.93
N ILE A 206 13.62 -12.63 28.27
CA ILE A 206 12.82 -11.80 27.34
C ILE A 206 13.38 -10.38 27.27
N LEU A 207 13.68 -9.72 28.40
CA LEU A 207 14.07 -8.30 28.42
C LEU A 207 15.53 -8.05 28.05
N LEU A 208 16.45 -8.95 28.42
CA LEU A 208 17.90 -8.78 28.25
C LEU A 208 18.33 -8.35 26.84
N PRO A 209 17.93 -9.01 25.74
CA PRO A 209 18.38 -8.61 24.41
C PRO A 209 17.88 -7.23 23.99
N HIS A 210 16.74 -6.80 24.51
CA HIS A 210 16.15 -5.49 24.25
C HIS A 210 16.93 -4.40 24.98
N VAL A 211 17.15 -4.60 26.29
CA VAL A 211 17.93 -3.67 27.12
C VAL A 211 19.36 -3.54 26.60
N LEU A 212 20.00 -4.66 26.24
CA LEU A 212 21.34 -4.64 25.65
C LEU A 212 21.37 -3.88 24.31
N PHE A 213 20.39 -4.10 23.43
CA PHE A 213 20.32 -3.37 22.17
C PHE A 213 20.20 -1.87 22.38
N PHE A 214 19.27 -1.42 23.22
CA PHE A 214 19.07 0.01 23.45
C PHE A 214 20.22 0.66 24.21
N GLY A 215 20.83 -0.05 25.17
CA GLY A 215 22.04 0.41 25.85
C GLY A 215 23.21 0.58 24.88
N LEU A 216 23.47 -0.41 24.02
CA LEU A 216 24.51 -0.32 23.00
C LEU A 216 24.21 0.73 21.93
N ALA A 217 22.95 0.90 21.53
CA ALA A 217 22.56 1.92 20.57
C ALA A 217 22.69 3.33 21.16
N TYR A 218 22.37 3.52 22.44
CA TYR A 218 22.56 4.78 23.15
C TYR A 218 24.04 5.15 23.27
N GLU A 219 24.89 4.21 23.69
CA GLU A 219 26.34 4.41 23.69
C GLU A 219 26.86 4.69 22.27
N ALA A 220 26.44 3.91 21.27
CA ALA A 220 26.86 4.11 19.89
C ALA A 220 26.50 5.50 19.37
N LEU A 221 25.30 6.01 19.68
CA LEU A 221 24.87 7.38 19.34
C LEU A 221 25.78 8.44 19.98
N TYR A 222 26.16 8.24 21.24
CA TYR A 222 27.01 9.18 21.96
C TYR A 222 28.41 9.30 21.33
N TRP A 223 28.96 8.18 20.87
CA TRP A 223 30.30 8.12 20.25
C TRP A 223 30.29 8.29 18.72
N MET A 224 29.12 8.45 18.09
CA MET A 224 29.00 8.49 16.64
C MET A 224 29.50 9.83 16.07
N PRO A 225 30.36 9.84 15.02
CA PRO A 225 30.77 11.08 14.38
C PRO A 225 29.57 11.74 13.67
N THR A 226 29.62 13.08 13.55
CA THR A 226 28.51 13.88 12.98
C THR A 226 28.01 13.41 11.62
N PRO A 227 28.85 12.98 10.64
CA PRO A 227 28.32 12.52 9.35
C PRO A 227 27.49 11.24 9.46
N ALA A 228 27.81 10.37 10.42
CA ALA A 228 27.04 9.16 10.65
C ALA A 228 25.71 9.46 11.37
N MET A 229 25.69 10.46 12.25
CA MET A 229 24.45 11.00 12.83
C MET A 229 23.55 11.62 11.77
N ASP A 230 24.10 12.33 10.78
CA ASP A 230 23.33 12.91 9.67
C ASP A 230 22.69 11.82 8.80
N ILE A 231 23.43 10.74 8.52
CA ILE A 231 22.89 9.57 7.80
C ILE A 231 21.76 8.93 8.61
N LEU A 232 21.95 8.76 9.93
CA LEU A 232 20.95 8.18 10.81
C LEU A 232 19.73 9.10 11.00
N GLY A 233 19.89 10.42 10.85
CA GLY A 233 18.83 11.41 10.89
C GLY A 233 18.07 11.57 9.56
N ASN A 234 18.48 10.88 8.50
CA ASN A 234 17.89 11.05 7.17
C ASN A 234 16.47 10.47 7.07
N GLU A 235 15.51 11.28 6.59
CA GLU A 235 14.13 10.88 6.31
C GLU A 235 14.03 9.76 5.28
N SER A 236 14.93 9.72 4.30
CA SER A 236 15.00 8.66 3.29
C SER A 236 15.33 7.32 3.92
N LEU A 237 16.23 7.30 4.91
CA LEU A 237 16.55 6.10 5.68
C LEU A 237 15.32 5.67 6.50
N PHE A 238 14.58 6.61 7.07
CA PHE A 238 13.33 6.32 7.76
C PHE A 238 12.29 5.69 6.84
N GLY A 239 12.02 6.26 5.66
CA GLY A 239 11.12 5.66 4.67
C GLY A 239 11.59 4.30 4.17
N LEU A 240 12.91 4.13 3.97
CA LEU A 240 13.49 2.86 3.60
C LEU A 240 13.31 1.81 4.72
N LEU A 241 13.56 2.14 5.98
CA LEU A 241 13.40 1.21 7.09
C LEU A 241 11.93 0.96 7.44
N SER A 242 11.08 1.98 7.38
CA SER A 242 9.67 1.87 7.76
C SER A 242 8.84 1.13 6.72
N VAL A 243 9.15 1.29 5.43
CA VAL A 243 8.34 0.77 4.33
C VAL A 243 9.16 -0.03 3.33
N GLY A 244 10.27 0.52 2.83
CA GLY A 244 11.03 -0.10 1.74
C GLY A 244 11.59 -1.49 2.07
N TYR A 245 12.27 -1.62 3.21
CA TYR A 245 12.85 -2.86 3.70
C TYR A 245 11.79 -3.94 3.97
N PRO A 246 10.74 -3.70 4.78
CA PRO A 246 9.70 -4.68 5.01
C PRO A 246 8.91 -5.03 3.74
N LEU A 247 8.74 -4.10 2.79
CA LEU A 247 8.16 -4.38 1.48
C LEU A 247 9.02 -5.36 0.67
N ILE A 248 10.32 -5.09 0.53
CA ILE A 248 11.27 -5.98 -0.15
C ILE A 248 11.29 -7.36 0.52
N HIS A 249 11.29 -7.39 1.86
CA HIS A 249 11.28 -8.62 2.63
C HIS A 249 9.97 -9.42 2.44
N SER A 250 8.83 -8.74 2.36
CA SER A 250 7.51 -9.33 2.08
C SER A 250 7.45 -9.96 0.70
N ILE A 251 7.91 -9.23 -0.33
CA ILE A 251 8.00 -9.74 -1.70
C ILE A 251 8.96 -10.94 -1.76
N GLY A 252 10.10 -10.86 -1.07
CA GLY A 252 11.07 -11.95 -0.95
C GLY A 252 10.48 -13.21 -0.33
N ALA A 253 9.70 -13.07 0.74
CA ALA A 253 9.03 -14.17 1.41
C ALA A 253 7.99 -14.85 0.50
N ILE A 254 7.16 -14.05 -0.21
CA ILE A 254 6.18 -14.57 -1.19
C ILE A 254 6.89 -15.32 -2.31
N ARG A 255 7.94 -14.73 -2.87
CA ARG A 255 8.72 -15.30 -3.97
C ARG A 255 9.36 -16.63 -3.57
N GLN A 256 10.00 -16.69 -2.40
CA GLN A 256 10.70 -17.89 -1.95
C GLN A 256 9.75 -19.11 -1.88
N LYS A 257 8.52 -18.92 -1.37
CA LYS A 257 7.51 -19.98 -1.31
C LYS A 257 7.02 -20.41 -2.69
N ARG A 258 6.80 -19.46 -3.61
CA ARG A 258 6.29 -19.74 -4.97
C ARG A 258 7.33 -20.41 -5.87
N LEU A 259 8.60 -20.02 -5.76
CA LEU A 259 9.69 -20.56 -6.58
C LEU A 259 10.17 -21.93 -6.12
N TYR A 260 10.16 -22.16 -4.81
CA TYR A 260 10.60 -23.42 -4.21
C TYR A 260 9.41 -24.04 -3.50
N PRO A 261 8.36 -24.46 -4.25
CA PRO A 261 7.29 -25.21 -3.64
C PRO A 261 7.92 -26.43 -2.98
N LYS A 262 7.56 -26.68 -1.71
CA LYS A 262 8.04 -27.84 -0.98
C LYS A 262 7.78 -29.05 -1.88
N PRO A 263 8.80 -29.83 -2.28
CA PRO A 263 8.57 -30.99 -3.11
C PRO A 263 7.51 -31.83 -2.39
N LYS A 264 6.41 -32.14 -3.10
CA LYS A 264 5.40 -33.07 -2.58
C LYS A 264 6.22 -34.31 -2.19
N GLY A 265 6.26 -34.61 -0.89
CA GLY A 265 7.11 -35.67 -0.36
C GLY A 265 6.95 -36.92 -1.24
N PRO A 266 8.05 -37.62 -1.57
CA PRO A 266 8.00 -38.75 -2.49
C PRO A 266 6.87 -39.66 -2.03
N SER A 267 5.93 -39.95 -2.95
CA SER A 267 4.67 -40.63 -2.67
C SER A 267 4.92 -42.05 -2.19
N SER A 268 5.39 -42.24 -0.96
CA SER A 268 5.64 -43.51 -0.26
C SER A 268 6.36 -44.62 -1.06
N GLY A 269 6.98 -44.29 -2.20
CA GLY A 269 7.71 -45.24 -3.01
C GLY A 269 8.83 -45.80 -2.14
N LYS A 270 8.86 -47.13 -1.97
CA LYS A 270 9.83 -47.91 -1.17
C LYS A 270 11.28 -47.80 -1.69
N GLY A 271 11.72 -46.64 -2.17
CA GLY A 271 13.11 -46.35 -2.47
C GLY A 271 13.86 -46.08 -1.17
N ALA A 272 15.06 -46.64 -1.04
CA ALA A 272 15.95 -46.45 0.09
C ALA A 272 16.40 -44.98 0.21
N THR A 273 15.53 -44.11 0.75
CA THR A 273 15.92 -42.77 1.16
C THR A 273 16.94 -42.90 2.28
N SER A 274 18.07 -42.20 2.11
CA SER A 274 19.21 -42.33 3.03
C SER A 274 18.77 -42.06 4.46
N GLU A 275 19.27 -42.85 5.40
CA GLU A 275 18.92 -42.79 6.82
C GLU A 275 19.10 -41.36 7.39
N LEU A 276 20.02 -40.58 6.82
CA LEU A 276 20.24 -39.16 7.12
C LEU A 276 19.02 -38.29 6.80
N VAL A 277 18.37 -38.46 5.66
CA VAL A 277 17.16 -37.70 5.31
C VAL A 277 16.03 -38.06 6.28
N LYS A 278 15.88 -39.35 6.63
CA LYS A 278 14.91 -39.78 7.65
C LYS A 278 15.22 -39.20 9.02
N ARG A 279 16.49 -39.10 9.43
CA ARG A 279 16.88 -38.45 10.70
C ARG A 279 16.60 -36.94 10.67
N PHE A 280 16.88 -36.27 9.56
CA PHE A 280 16.59 -34.84 9.41
C PHE A 280 15.09 -34.54 9.33
N GLU A 281 14.29 -35.45 8.76
CA GLU A 281 12.83 -35.35 8.70
C GLU A 281 12.20 -35.69 10.06
N LYS A 282 12.80 -36.63 10.82
CA LYS A 282 12.41 -36.98 12.18
C LYS A 282 12.75 -35.91 13.21
N ILE A 283 13.79 -35.11 12.98
CA ILE A 283 13.92 -33.80 13.61
C ILE A 283 12.85 -32.94 12.96
N ASN A 284 11.63 -33.00 13.49
CA ASN A 284 10.49 -32.17 13.10
C ASN A 284 10.88 -30.70 13.24
N ILE A 285 11.61 -30.18 12.27
CA ILE A 285 11.92 -28.77 12.16
C ILE A 285 10.60 -28.14 11.74
N PRO A 286 9.87 -27.44 12.63
CA PRO A 286 8.57 -26.89 12.28
C PRO A 286 8.77 -25.96 11.10
N ASP A 287 8.04 -26.18 9.99
CA ASP A 287 8.39 -25.61 8.69
C ASP A 287 8.72 -24.13 8.85
N TYR A 288 9.98 -23.78 8.62
CA TYR A 288 10.46 -22.41 8.80
C TYR A 288 9.83 -21.45 7.77
N THR A 289 9.17 -21.97 6.75
CA THR A 289 8.63 -21.21 5.62
C THR A 289 7.51 -20.26 6.06
N TRP A 290 6.64 -20.63 7.00
CA TRP A 290 5.58 -19.73 7.47
C TRP A 290 6.07 -18.66 8.43
N ARG A 291 7.20 -18.86 9.11
CA ARG A 291 7.74 -17.85 10.04
C ARG A 291 8.13 -16.55 9.34
N GLY A 292 8.58 -16.64 8.09
CA GLY A 292 8.85 -15.45 7.28
C GLY A 292 7.59 -14.61 7.06
N TYR A 293 6.49 -15.26 6.66
CA TYR A 293 5.19 -14.59 6.50
C TYR A 293 4.69 -14.00 7.82
N GLU A 294 4.75 -14.78 8.89
CA GLU A 294 4.27 -14.37 10.21
C GLU A 294 5.01 -13.13 10.70
N ALA A 295 6.33 -13.09 10.59
CA ALA A 295 7.14 -11.93 10.96
C ALA A 295 6.78 -10.69 10.12
N CYS A 296 6.70 -10.82 8.79
CA CYS A 296 6.32 -9.70 7.93
C CYS A 296 4.90 -9.19 8.26
N LEU A 297 3.94 -10.07 8.49
CA LEU A 297 2.57 -9.68 8.81
C LEU A 297 2.49 -8.99 10.17
N LYS A 298 3.19 -9.51 11.19
CA LYS A 298 3.29 -8.85 12.51
C LYS A 298 3.82 -7.43 12.38
N TYR A 299 4.88 -7.26 11.58
CA TYR A 299 5.40 -5.93 11.27
C TYR A 299 4.34 -5.03 10.63
N TRP A 300 3.66 -5.50 9.57
CA TRP A 300 2.62 -4.71 8.90
C TRP A 300 1.43 -4.37 9.80
N VAL A 301 1.05 -5.26 10.71
CA VAL A 301 0.02 -4.97 11.72
C VAL A 301 0.47 -3.83 12.64
N ILE A 302 1.68 -3.90 13.19
CA ILE A 302 2.24 -2.85 14.07
C ILE A 302 2.33 -1.53 13.32
N TRP A 303 2.91 -1.55 12.12
CA TRP A 303 3.08 -0.36 11.28
C TRP A 303 1.73 0.27 10.94
N SER A 304 0.75 -0.55 10.52
CA SER A 304 -0.59 -0.08 10.19
C SER A 304 -1.31 0.54 11.39
N PHE A 305 -1.17 -0.08 12.56
CA PHE A 305 -1.71 0.47 13.80
C PHE A 305 -1.05 1.81 14.14
N ALA A 306 0.28 1.91 14.03
CA ALA A 306 1.00 3.16 14.28
C ALA A 306 0.56 4.27 13.32
N VAL A 307 0.46 3.98 12.02
CA VAL A 307 -0.02 4.92 10.99
C VAL A 307 -1.45 5.39 11.30
N CYS A 308 -2.34 4.47 11.66
CA CYS A 308 -3.71 4.82 12.04
C CYS A 308 -3.75 5.64 13.33
N LEU A 309 -2.97 5.28 14.34
CA LEU A 309 -2.93 5.99 15.61
C LEU A 309 -2.42 7.42 15.42
N ILE A 310 -1.33 7.61 14.68
CA ILE A 310 -0.81 8.95 14.33
C ILE A 310 -1.85 9.71 13.51
N GLY A 311 -2.46 9.05 12.53
CA GLY A 311 -3.51 9.61 11.69
C GLY A 311 -4.74 10.06 12.47
N MET A 312 -5.19 9.31 13.47
CA MET A 312 -6.33 9.68 14.29
C MET A 312 -5.95 10.76 15.32
N THR A 313 -4.77 10.64 15.93
CA THR A 313 -4.30 11.62 16.92
C THR A 313 -4.15 13.01 16.30
N THR A 314 -3.56 13.10 15.12
CA THR A 314 -3.39 14.37 14.40
C THR A 314 -4.69 14.95 13.82
N LEU A 315 -5.81 14.21 13.88
CA LEU A 315 -7.13 14.77 13.57
C LEU A 315 -7.68 15.60 14.75
N PHE A 316 -7.44 15.14 15.98
CA PHE A 316 -7.98 15.75 17.20
C PHE A 316 -7.00 16.68 17.90
N VAL A 317 -5.69 16.49 17.68
CA VAL A 317 -4.62 17.26 18.31
C VAL A 317 -4.16 18.37 17.36
N PRO A 318 -4.23 19.65 17.76
CA PRO A 318 -3.70 20.75 16.96
C PRO A 318 -2.21 20.57 16.62
N ALA A 319 -1.80 21.01 15.44
CA ALA A 319 -0.43 20.81 14.95
C ALA A 319 0.65 21.36 15.89
N PHE A 320 0.39 22.50 16.54
CA PHE A 320 1.33 23.10 17.50
C PHE A 320 1.52 22.25 18.77
N VAL A 321 0.48 21.50 19.19
CA VAL A 321 0.60 20.56 20.31
C VAL A 321 1.41 19.35 19.85
N ALA A 322 1.12 18.83 18.64
CA ALA A 322 1.85 17.71 18.07
C ALA A 322 3.35 18.01 17.89
N SER A 323 3.74 19.25 17.58
CA SER A 323 5.15 19.63 17.44
C SER A 323 5.96 19.45 18.74
N PHE A 324 5.34 19.59 19.92
CA PHE A 324 6.02 19.36 21.21
C PHE A 324 6.36 17.88 21.46
N PHE A 325 5.69 16.95 20.77
CA PHE A 325 5.88 15.50 20.92
C PHE A 325 6.66 14.88 19.76
N THR A 326 7.34 15.69 18.96
CA THR A 326 8.12 15.19 17.82
C THR A 326 9.35 14.41 18.31
N VAL A 327 9.36 13.12 18.01
CA VAL A 327 10.52 12.26 18.30
C VAL A 327 11.57 12.49 17.22
N PRO A 328 12.85 12.74 17.57
CA PRO A 328 13.90 12.91 16.57
C PRO A 328 14.03 11.67 15.66
N ILE A 329 14.22 11.90 14.36
CA ILE A 329 14.21 10.85 13.33
C ILE A 329 15.25 9.75 13.58
N HIS A 330 16.43 10.09 14.11
CA HIS A 330 17.46 9.11 14.40
C HIS A 330 17.03 8.08 15.46
N PHE A 331 16.24 8.48 16.46
CA PHE A 331 15.65 7.53 17.42
C PHE A 331 14.61 6.62 16.76
N CYS A 332 13.79 7.18 15.86
CA CYS A 332 12.85 6.40 15.06
C CYS A 332 13.58 5.35 14.18
N ASN A 333 14.71 5.74 13.56
CA ASN A 333 15.53 4.85 12.76
C ASN A 333 16.18 3.74 13.60
N ILE A 334 16.72 4.05 14.77
CA ILE A 334 17.22 3.02 15.71
C ILE A 334 16.11 2.07 16.15
N PHE A 335 14.92 2.60 16.44
CA PHE A 335 13.76 1.79 16.80
C PHE A 335 13.32 0.86 15.66
N LEU A 336 13.36 1.33 14.41
CA LEU A 336 13.07 0.47 13.25
C LEU A 336 14.17 -0.59 13.04
N ILE A 337 15.45 -0.25 13.25
CA ILE A 337 16.55 -1.22 13.20
C ILE A 337 16.37 -2.28 14.30
N TRP A 338 15.98 -1.87 15.51
CA TRP A 338 15.62 -2.77 16.61
C TRP A 338 14.47 -3.71 16.22
N MET A 339 13.44 -3.18 15.57
CA MET A 339 12.26 -3.95 15.14
C MET A 339 12.61 -4.98 14.06
N HIS A 340 13.46 -4.60 13.08
CA HIS A 340 13.91 -5.47 11.98
C HIS A 340 15.03 -6.44 12.37
N SER A 341 15.65 -6.25 13.54
CA SER A 341 16.77 -7.07 13.97
C SER A 341 16.34 -8.50 14.28
N PRO A 342 16.94 -9.52 13.64
CA PRO A 342 16.59 -10.93 13.87
C PRO A 342 16.99 -11.43 15.26
N PHE A 343 17.85 -10.69 15.96
CA PHE A 343 18.37 -11.06 17.28
C PHE A 343 17.41 -10.63 18.39
N THR A 344 16.93 -9.38 18.35
CA THR A 344 16.01 -8.83 19.35
C THR A 344 14.59 -9.32 19.13
N ARG A 345 14.17 -9.51 17.86
CA ARG A 345 12.78 -9.84 17.50
C ARG A 345 11.79 -8.83 18.09
N GLY A 346 12.14 -7.54 17.93
CA GLY A 346 11.36 -6.43 18.48
C GLY A 346 9.93 -6.41 17.94
N ASP A 347 9.74 -6.81 16.69
CA ASP A 347 8.44 -7.03 16.05
C ASP A 347 7.54 -7.99 16.84
N ILE A 348 8.07 -9.13 17.29
CA ILE A 348 7.30 -10.13 18.05
C ILE A 348 6.92 -9.58 19.42
N VAL A 349 7.85 -8.93 20.12
CA VAL A 349 7.59 -8.36 21.44
C VAL A 349 6.53 -7.27 21.37
N LEU A 350 6.70 -6.34 20.43
CA LEU A 350 5.75 -5.26 20.23
C LEU A 350 4.38 -5.78 19.81
N TYR A 351 4.32 -6.77 18.92
CA TYR A 351 3.08 -7.43 18.54
C TYR A 351 2.40 -8.08 19.74
N THR A 352 3.14 -8.78 20.61
CA THR A 352 2.57 -9.43 21.81
C THR A 352 2.02 -8.42 22.82
N ILE A 353 2.65 -7.25 22.95
CA ILE A 353 2.14 -6.17 23.80
C ILE A 353 0.89 -5.54 23.17
N LEU A 354 0.88 -5.38 21.86
CA LEU A 354 -0.14 -4.61 21.14
C LEU A 354 -1.37 -5.44 20.76
N SER A 355 -1.22 -6.75 20.52
CA SER A 355 -2.33 -7.61 20.06
C SER A 355 -3.52 -7.65 21.04
N PRO A 356 -3.34 -7.69 22.37
CA PRO A 356 -4.46 -7.64 23.31
C PRO A 356 -5.18 -6.28 23.31
N LEU A 357 -4.47 -5.19 22.99
CA LEU A 357 -5.05 -3.85 22.90
C LEU A 357 -5.87 -3.68 21.62
N ILE A 358 -5.35 -4.14 20.48
CA ILE A 358 -6.04 -4.01 19.18
C ILE A 358 -7.25 -4.92 19.10
N SER A 359 -7.12 -6.16 19.58
CA SER A 359 -8.19 -7.14 19.48
C SER A 359 -8.33 -7.93 20.79
N PRO A 360 -8.94 -7.31 21.83
CA PRO A 360 -9.22 -8.00 23.09
C PRO A 360 -10.12 -9.23 22.87
N TYR A 361 -10.89 -9.22 21.78
CA TYR A 361 -11.79 -10.30 21.39
C TYR A 361 -11.18 -11.32 20.44
N ALA A 362 -10.02 -11.11 19.82
CA ALA A 362 -9.41 -12.10 18.91
C ALA A 362 -9.24 -13.47 19.59
N ASN A 363 -8.80 -13.47 20.85
CA ASN A 363 -8.65 -14.70 21.63
C ASN A 363 -10.01 -15.38 21.88
N ARG A 364 -11.08 -14.59 22.10
CA ARG A 364 -12.44 -15.12 22.27
C ARG A 364 -13.05 -15.60 20.95
N ILE A 365 -12.71 -14.97 19.81
CA ILE A 365 -13.19 -15.39 18.49
C ILE A 365 -12.63 -16.78 18.16
N HIS A 366 -11.38 -17.09 18.52
CA HIS A 366 -10.83 -18.44 18.34
C HIS A 366 -11.52 -19.49 19.20
N GLU A 367 -11.75 -19.20 20.48
CA GLU A 367 -12.51 -20.10 21.36
C GLU A 367 -13.94 -20.27 20.84
N ARG A 368 -14.55 -19.20 20.32
CA ARG A 368 -15.89 -19.23 19.75
C ARG A 368 -15.90 -20.01 18.44
N GLU A 369 -14.99 -19.80 17.50
CA GLU A 369 -14.95 -20.54 16.23
C GLU A 369 -14.66 -22.04 16.45
N ALA A 370 -13.88 -22.38 17.49
CA ALA A 370 -13.67 -23.76 17.90
C ALA A 370 -14.90 -24.40 18.60
N THR A 371 -15.79 -23.59 19.17
CA THR A 371 -17.01 -24.04 19.88
C THR A 371 -18.32 -23.76 19.12
N VAL A 372 -18.26 -22.99 18.03
CA VAL A 372 -19.38 -22.68 17.13
C VAL A 372 -19.75 -23.98 16.46
N ASN A 373 -20.81 -24.57 17.01
CA ASN A 373 -21.40 -25.81 16.54
C ASN A 373 -21.65 -25.68 15.04
N PRO A 374 -21.23 -26.66 14.20
CA PRO A 374 -21.42 -26.62 12.75
C PRO A 374 -22.87 -26.28 12.35
N GLU A 375 -23.85 -26.61 13.20
CA GLU A 375 -25.28 -26.27 13.08
C GLU A 375 -25.58 -24.77 12.96
N THR A 376 -24.82 -23.88 13.60
CA THR A 376 -25.03 -22.42 13.47
C THR A 376 -24.48 -21.87 12.14
N ASN A 377 -23.47 -22.54 11.59
CA ASN A 377 -23.05 -22.28 10.22
C ASN A 377 -24.16 -22.77 9.26
N ASP A 378 -24.85 -23.86 9.62
CA ASP A 378 -25.99 -24.37 8.84
C ASP A 378 -27.20 -23.44 8.87
N THR A 379 -27.50 -22.71 9.96
CA THR A 379 -28.59 -21.72 9.96
C THR A 379 -28.26 -20.48 9.13
N ALA A 380 -27.03 -19.98 9.16
CA ALA A 380 -26.58 -18.91 8.26
C ALA A 380 -26.59 -19.38 6.79
N ASN A 381 -26.14 -20.61 6.54
CA ASN A 381 -26.25 -21.24 5.23
C ASN A 381 -27.71 -21.46 4.83
N PHE A 382 -28.62 -21.72 5.78
CA PHE A 382 -30.05 -21.89 5.54
C PHE A 382 -30.72 -20.58 5.15
N LEU A 383 -30.47 -19.47 5.85
CA LEU A 383 -30.96 -18.14 5.46
C LEU A 383 -30.46 -17.74 4.06
N MET A 384 -29.17 -17.99 3.77
CA MET A 384 -28.63 -17.75 2.44
C MET A 384 -29.27 -18.66 1.38
N ARG A 385 -29.48 -19.94 1.68
CA ARG A 385 -30.22 -20.86 0.80
C ARG A 385 -31.65 -20.39 0.60
N MET A 386 -32.33 -19.89 1.63
CA MET A 386 -33.70 -19.38 1.53
C MET A 386 -33.76 -18.13 0.63
N LEU A 387 -32.84 -17.18 0.78
CA LEU A 387 -32.73 -16.00 -0.10
C LEU A 387 -32.46 -16.37 -1.56
N VAL A 388 -31.70 -17.44 -1.79
CA VAL A 388 -31.48 -18.01 -3.13
C VAL A 388 -32.74 -18.68 -3.67
N THR A 389 -33.41 -19.51 -2.87
CA THR A 389 -34.64 -20.21 -3.25
C THR A 389 -35.76 -19.23 -3.57
N LEU A 390 -35.83 -18.12 -2.84
CA LEU A 390 -36.77 -17.02 -3.11
C LEU A 390 -36.42 -16.18 -4.35
N ARG A 391 -35.35 -16.52 -5.08
CA ARG A 391 -34.82 -15.76 -6.24
C ARG A 391 -34.50 -14.29 -5.96
N VAL A 392 -34.46 -13.89 -4.69
CA VAL A 392 -34.10 -12.52 -4.27
C VAL A 392 -32.63 -12.26 -4.59
N VAL A 393 -31.78 -13.29 -4.40
CA VAL A 393 -30.34 -13.21 -4.69
C VAL A 393 -29.95 -14.33 -5.65
N PRO A 394 -29.48 -14.03 -6.87
CA PRO A 394 -28.97 -15.04 -7.79
C PRO A 394 -27.81 -15.82 -7.15
N GLU A 395 -27.70 -17.13 -7.39
CA GLU A 395 -26.65 -17.99 -6.80
C GLU A 395 -25.22 -17.44 -6.95
N ARG A 396 -24.95 -16.77 -8.08
CA ARG A 396 -23.66 -16.09 -8.34
C ARG A 396 -23.29 -15.00 -7.32
N HIS A 397 -24.26 -14.42 -6.61
CA HIS A 397 -24.06 -13.34 -5.64
C HIS A 397 -24.06 -13.83 -4.19
N VAL A 398 -24.32 -15.10 -3.92
CA VAL A 398 -24.32 -15.66 -2.56
C VAL A 398 -22.93 -15.56 -1.93
N TYR A 399 -21.91 -15.91 -2.70
CA TYR A 399 -20.52 -15.78 -2.27
C TYR A 399 -20.14 -14.33 -2.02
N LEU A 400 -20.62 -13.41 -2.88
CA LEU A 400 -20.42 -11.97 -2.69
C LEU A 400 -21.10 -11.50 -1.40
N ALA A 401 -22.36 -11.87 -1.15
CA ALA A 401 -23.10 -11.49 0.06
C ALA A 401 -22.47 -12.06 1.34
N LYS A 402 -21.97 -13.31 1.30
CA LYS A 402 -21.24 -13.91 2.43
C LYS A 402 -19.93 -13.18 2.70
N ASP A 403 -19.16 -12.87 1.66
CA ASP A 403 -17.93 -12.09 1.78
C ASP A 403 -18.23 -10.67 2.29
N LEU A 404 -19.29 -10.04 1.79
CA LEU A 404 -19.74 -8.71 2.18
C LEU A 404 -20.17 -8.68 3.65
N TRP A 405 -20.91 -9.69 4.11
CA TRP A 405 -21.32 -9.84 5.50
C TRP A 405 -20.12 -10.05 6.42
N SER A 406 -19.17 -10.90 6.03
CA SER A 406 -17.93 -11.10 6.78
C SER A 406 -17.06 -9.85 6.88
N GLN A 407 -17.23 -8.92 5.92
CA GLN A 407 -16.57 -7.62 5.87
C GLN A 407 -17.50 -6.47 6.27
N GLY A 408 -18.57 -6.73 7.02
CA GLY A 408 -19.46 -5.69 7.53
C GLY A 408 -18.73 -4.46 8.10
N PRO A 409 -17.64 -4.61 8.87
CA PRO A 409 -16.82 -3.46 9.33
C PRO A 409 -16.20 -2.60 8.21
N VAL A 410 -15.86 -3.18 7.06
CA VAL A 410 -15.39 -2.44 5.86
C VAL A 410 -16.51 -1.58 5.29
N LEU A 411 -17.74 -2.09 5.28
CA LEU A 411 -18.89 -1.34 4.76
C LEU A 411 -19.23 -0.12 5.61
N PHE A 412 -18.99 -0.15 6.92
CA PHE A 412 -19.06 1.07 7.74
C PHE A 412 -18.12 2.15 7.21
N GLY A 413 -17.03 1.75 6.58
CA GLY A 413 -16.15 2.64 5.86
C GLY A 413 -16.78 3.50 4.77
N LEU A 414 -17.90 3.05 4.16
CA LEU A 414 -18.65 3.86 3.20
C LEU A 414 -19.25 5.12 3.84
N MET A 415 -19.40 5.16 5.17
CA MET A 415 -19.82 6.39 5.85
C MET A 415 -18.83 7.55 5.57
N PHE A 416 -17.54 7.25 5.45
CA PHE A 416 -16.52 8.27 5.16
C PHE A 416 -16.67 8.86 3.76
N LEU A 417 -17.37 8.19 2.85
CA LEU A 417 -17.69 8.72 1.52
C LEU A 417 -18.63 9.94 1.61
N PHE A 418 -19.41 10.04 2.67
CA PHE A 418 -20.31 11.18 2.90
C PHE A 418 -19.70 12.24 3.80
N THR A 419 -18.43 12.09 4.19
CA THR A 419 -17.73 13.04 5.07
C THR A 419 -16.86 14.03 4.28
N PRO A 420 -16.54 15.20 4.86
CA PRO A 420 -15.60 16.14 4.26
C PRO A 420 -14.24 15.50 3.96
N GLY A 421 -13.53 16.04 2.96
CA GLY A 421 -12.28 15.45 2.45
C GLY A 421 -11.21 15.17 3.50
N PHE A 422 -11.07 16.02 4.52
CA PHE A 422 -10.10 15.81 5.61
C PHE A 422 -10.46 14.61 6.50
N VAL A 423 -11.76 14.36 6.74
CA VAL A 423 -12.25 13.19 7.49
C VAL A 423 -12.12 11.94 6.62
N ALA A 424 -12.50 12.03 5.34
CA ALA A 424 -12.35 10.95 4.37
C ALA A 424 -10.89 10.51 4.23
N SER A 425 -9.94 11.44 4.28
CA SER A 425 -8.49 11.15 4.28
C SER A 425 -8.08 10.27 5.46
N ARG A 426 -8.59 10.54 6.68
CA ARG A 426 -8.33 9.67 7.85
C ARG A 426 -9.06 8.34 7.74
N GLY A 427 -10.27 8.36 7.20
CA GLY A 427 -11.02 7.16 6.84
C GLY A 427 -10.23 6.23 5.92
N CYS A 428 -9.46 6.79 4.97
CA CYS A 428 -8.58 6.00 4.10
C CYS A 428 -7.53 5.23 4.89
N SER A 429 -6.86 5.86 5.86
CA SER A 429 -5.87 5.17 6.70
C SER A 429 -6.53 4.09 7.56
N LEU A 430 -7.69 4.41 8.17
CA LEU A 430 -8.40 3.47 9.03
C LEU A 430 -8.89 2.24 8.26
N LEU A 431 -9.50 2.43 7.09
CA LEU A 431 -10.00 1.32 6.27
C LEU A 431 -8.90 0.62 5.49
N GLY A 432 -7.90 1.35 4.99
CA GLY A 432 -6.82 0.79 4.17
C GLY A 432 -5.72 0.12 4.98
N PHE A 433 -5.58 0.43 6.27
CA PHE A 433 -4.53 -0.15 7.11
C PHE A 433 -5.07 -0.67 8.44
N GLY A 434 -5.92 0.10 9.12
CA GLY A 434 -6.45 -0.27 10.44
C GLY A 434 -7.31 -1.54 10.41
N PHE A 435 -8.31 -1.60 9.52
CA PHE A 435 -9.16 -2.79 9.38
C PHE A 435 -8.38 -4.03 8.91
N PRO A 436 -7.56 -3.97 7.84
CA PRO A 436 -6.69 -5.07 7.44
C PRO A 436 -5.78 -5.58 8.57
N ALA A 437 -5.21 -4.67 9.38
CA ALA A 437 -4.39 -5.05 10.52
C ALA A 437 -5.21 -5.81 11.56
N TYR A 438 -6.41 -5.35 11.88
CA TYR A 438 -7.34 -6.04 12.79
C TYR A 438 -7.67 -7.45 12.30
N VAL A 439 -8.02 -7.62 11.01
CA VAL A 439 -8.33 -8.96 10.47
C VAL A 439 -7.10 -9.85 10.41
N THR A 440 -5.94 -9.28 10.09
CA THR A 440 -4.66 -10.01 10.03
C THR A 440 -4.28 -10.59 11.39
N ILE A 441 -4.59 -9.92 12.51
CA ILE A 441 -4.39 -10.47 13.86
C ILE A 441 -5.18 -11.78 14.04
N GLY A 442 -6.44 -11.81 13.61
CA GLY A 442 -7.25 -13.04 13.66
C GLY A 442 -6.66 -14.14 12.78
N VAL A 443 -6.25 -13.79 11.55
CA VAL A 443 -5.62 -14.75 10.64
C VAL A 443 -4.30 -15.30 11.20
N LEU A 444 -3.49 -14.46 11.88
CA LEU A 444 -2.25 -14.87 12.52
C LEU A 444 -2.49 -15.96 13.58
N GLY A 445 -3.63 -15.97 14.28
CA GLY A 445 -3.97 -17.01 15.24
C GLY A 445 -4.35 -18.37 14.62
N GLU A 446 -4.94 -18.38 13.41
CA GLU A 446 -5.40 -19.62 12.74
C GLU A 446 -4.28 -20.43 12.06
N LYS A 447 -3.11 -19.84 11.84
CA LYS A 447 -1.95 -20.47 11.18
C LYS A 447 -2.20 -21.00 9.76
N ARG A 448 -3.17 -20.43 9.02
CA ARG A 448 -3.44 -20.79 7.61
C ARG A 448 -2.54 -20.03 6.64
N THR A 449 -1.54 -20.72 6.09
CA THR A 449 -0.50 -20.14 5.22
C THR A 449 -1.00 -19.48 3.92
N ARG A 450 -2.16 -19.90 3.39
CA ARG A 450 -2.76 -19.29 2.19
C ARG A 450 -3.26 -17.87 2.49
N ARG A 451 -3.91 -17.67 3.64
CA ARG A 451 -4.40 -16.34 4.05
C ARG A 451 -3.25 -15.39 4.37
N TYR A 452 -2.13 -15.91 4.88
CA TYR A 452 -0.93 -15.11 5.10
C TYR A 452 -0.38 -14.49 3.83
N GLU A 453 -0.28 -15.30 2.78
CA GLU A 453 0.23 -14.84 1.49
C GLU A 453 -0.66 -13.76 0.88
N TRP A 454 -1.98 -13.93 0.97
CA TRP A 454 -2.95 -12.96 0.48
C TRP A 454 -2.87 -11.61 1.20
N TRP A 455 -2.88 -11.61 2.55
CA TRP A 455 -2.72 -10.37 3.32
C TRP A 455 -1.35 -9.72 3.13
N LEU A 456 -0.30 -10.52 2.96
CA LEU A 456 1.03 -9.98 2.72
C LEU A 456 1.15 -9.33 1.35
N ALA A 457 0.53 -9.92 0.33
CA ALA A 457 0.40 -9.30 -1.00
C ALA A 457 -0.44 -8.02 -0.93
N TYR A 458 -1.53 -8.03 -0.16
CA TYR A 458 -2.34 -6.85 0.10
C TYR A 458 -1.52 -5.71 0.70
N PHE A 459 -0.84 -5.89 1.84
CA PHE A 459 -0.05 -4.82 2.47
C PHE A 459 1.04 -4.30 1.54
N SER A 460 1.70 -5.19 0.79
CA SER A 460 2.73 -4.81 -0.17
C SER A 460 2.19 -3.88 -1.26
N VAL A 461 1.01 -4.18 -1.80
CA VAL A 461 0.35 -3.36 -2.83
C VAL A 461 -0.27 -2.11 -2.22
N ALA A 462 -1.00 -2.23 -1.11
CA ALA A 462 -1.71 -1.14 -0.46
C ALA A 462 -0.75 -0.02 -0.08
N VAL A 463 0.41 -0.34 0.50
CA VAL A 463 1.42 0.67 0.83
C VAL A 463 2.03 1.27 -0.43
N THR A 464 2.34 0.47 -1.45
CA THR A 464 2.86 1.00 -2.72
C THR A 464 1.87 1.97 -3.39
N VAL A 465 0.59 1.59 -3.44
CA VAL A 465 -0.50 2.40 -4.00
C VAL A 465 -0.76 3.63 -3.14
N ASP A 466 -0.70 3.52 -1.81
CA ASP A 466 -0.88 4.65 -0.90
C ASP A 466 0.21 5.71 -1.09
N TYR A 467 1.48 5.30 -1.16
CA TYR A 467 2.59 6.20 -1.43
C TYR A 467 2.46 6.85 -2.80
N PHE A 468 2.09 6.09 -3.83
CA PHE A 468 1.87 6.64 -5.17
C PHE A 468 0.74 7.67 -5.21
N ILE A 469 -0.42 7.33 -4.62
CA ILE A 469 -1.57 8.25 -4.55
C ILE A 469 -1.23 9.47 -3.70
N THR A 470 -0.49 9.31 -2.60
CA THR A 470 -0.11 10.43 -1.73
C THR A 470 0.89 11.35 -2.41
N ALA A 471 1.84 10.82 -3.19
CA ALA A 471 2.74 11.61 -4.01
C ALA A 471 1.96 12.44 -5.04
N ILE A 472 0.99 11.84 -5.73
CA ILE A 472 0.10 12.56 -6.65
C ILE A 472 -0.78 13.58 -5.90
N GLY A 473 -1.26 13.21 -4.71
CA GLY A 473 -2.11 14.03 -3.86
C GLY A 473 -1.44 15.30 -3.34
N GLY A 474 -0.10 15.40 -3.38
CA GLY A 474 0.59 16.67 -3.15
C GLY A 474 0.16 17.75 -4.14
N GLU A 475 -0.10 17.36 -5.39
CA GLU A 475 -0.45 18.29 -6.49
C GLU A 475 -1.97 18.40 -6.69
N ILE A 476 -2.70 17.28 -6.54
CA ILE A 476 -4.15 17.22 -6.85
C ILE A 476 -5.03 17.03 -5.61
N GLY A 477 -4.47 17.06 -4.40
CA GLY A 477 -5.21 16.81 -3.16
C GLY A 477 -6.25 17.89 -2.82
N TRP A 478 -6.23 19.03 -3.51
CA TRP A 478 -7.25 20.06 -3.43
C TRP A 478 -8.54 19.70 -4.17
N LEU A 479 -8.50 18.68 -5.04
CA LEU A 479 -9.65 18.24 -5.80
C LEU A 479 -10.71 17.62 -4.87
N PRO A 480 -11.97 18.08 -4.90
CA PRO A 480 -13.02 17.42 -4.14
C PRO A 480 -13.16 15.98 -4.64
N LEU A 481 -13.51 15.08 -3.73
CA LEU A 481 -13.60 13.63 -3.97
C LEU A 481 -12.27 12.90 -4.23
N PHE A 482 -11.11 13.57 -4.20
CA PHE A 482 -9.81 12.89 -4.35
C PHE A 482 -9.62 11.79 -3.27
N TYR A 483 -9.84 12.13 -2.01
CA TYR A 483 -9.74 11.20 -0.90
C TYR A 483 -10.84 10.12 -0.93
N HIS A 484 -12.00 10.44 -1.49
CA HIS A 484 -13.09 9.47 -1.71
C HIS A 484 -12.70 8.42 -2.75
N GLY A 485 -12.06 8.84 -3.85
CA GLY A 485 -11.46 7.93 -4.82
C GLY A 485 -10.37 7.05 -4.19
N LYS A 486 -9.47 7.66 -3.40
CA LYS A 486 -8.45 6.91 -2.63
C LYS A 486 -9.08 5.86 -1.72
N LEU A 487 -10.16 6.21 -1.01
CA LEU A 487 -10.90 5.31 -0.15
C LEU A 487 -11.46 4.10 -0.93
N LEU A 488 -12.12 4.35 -2.06
CA LEU A 488 -12.68 3.30 -2.91
C LEU A 488 -11.60 2.37 -3.46
N VAL A 489 -10.45 2.91 -3.86
CA VAL A 489 -9.30 2.11 -4.30
C VAL A 489 -8.80 1.23 -3.16
N MET A 490 -8.63 1.77 -1.94
CA MET A 490 -8.19 0.98 -0.78
C MET A 490 -9.19 -0.10 -0.40
N MET A 491 -10.49 0.19 -0.47
CA MET A 491 -11.55 -0.80 -0.26
C MET A 491 -11.50 -1.90 -1.33
N TRP A 492 -11.36 -1.54 -2.61
CA TRP A 492 -11.28 -2.51 -3.70
C TRP A 492 -10.07 -3.43 -3.56
N LEU A 493 -8.92 -2.92 -3.09
CA LEU A 493 -7.72 -3.73 -2.86
C LEU A 493 -7.94 -4.83 -1.80
N GLN A 494 -8.69 -4.54 -0.73
CA GLN A 494 -8.89 -5.47 0.39
C GLN A 494 -10.01 -6.48 0.17
N PHE A 495 -10.96 -6.22 -0.72
CA PHE A 495 -12.10 -7.14 -0.93
C PHE A 495 -11.62 -8.51 -1.47
N PRO A 496 -11.83 -9.63 -0.72
CA PRO A 496 -11.49 -10.99 -1.13
C PRO A 496 -12.13 -11.42 -2.44
N TYR A 497 -13.34 -10.92 -2.74
CA TYR A 497 -14.04 -11.22 -3.98
C TYR A 497 -13.28 -10.71 -5.21
N PHE A 498 -12.75 -9.48 -5.16
CA PHE A 498 -12.01 -8.89 -6.27
C PHE A 498 -10.56 -9.34 -6.32
N GLN A 499 -9.98 -9.71 -5.18
CA GLN A 499 -8.56 -10.03 -5.03
C GLN A 499 -7.66 -8.93 -5.61
N GLY A 500 -8.06 -7.66 -5.47
CA GLY A 500 -7.40 -6.52 -6.12
C GLY A 500 -5.90 -6.44 -5.78
N GLY A 501 -5.58 -6.58 -4.48
CA GLY A 501 -4.19 -6.63 -4.01
C GLY A 501 -3.38 -7.77 -4.64
N GLU A 502 -3.92 -8.99 -4.68
CA GLU A 502 -3.20 -10.13 -5.27
C GLU A 502 -3.03 -9.99 -6.80
N ARG A 503 -4.05 -9.49 -7.51
CA ARG A 503 -3.98 -9.25 -8.96
C ARG A 503 -2.91 -8.23 -9.31
N ILE A 504 -2.88 -7.09 -8.62
CA ILE A 504 -1.85 -6.07 -8.82
C ILE A 504 -0.49 -6.60 -8.40
N PHE A 505 -0.41 -7.35 -7.29
CA PHE A 505 0.84 -7.93 -6.84
C PHE A 505 1.44 -8.84 -7.93
N ASN A 506 0.60 -9.71 -8.50
CA ASN A 506 0.99 -10.59 -9.60
C ASN A 506 1.32 -9.80 -10.86
N ALA A 507 0.62 -8.71 -11.19
CA ALA A 507 0.93 -7.92 -12.38
C ALA A 507 2.27 -7.16 -12.26
N CYS A 508 2.49 -6.48 -11.14
CA CYS A 508 3.61 -5.57 -10.95
C CYS A 508 4.88 -6.26 -10.44
N PHE A 509 4.76 -7.20 -9.50
CA PHE A 509 5.93 -7.81 -8.84
C PHE A 509 6.31 -9.18 -9.40
N SER A 510 5.45 -9.86 -10.19
CA SER A 510 5.87 -11.11 -10.84
C SER A 510 6.81 -10.89 -12.02
N SER A 511 6.70 -9.74 -12.71
CA SER A 511 7.50 -9.41 -13.89
C SER A 511 8.93 -8.98 -13.55
N VAL A 512 9.10 -8.29 -12.42
CA VAL A 512 10.40 -7.78 -11.94
C VAL A 512 11.37 -8.91 -11.57
N PHE A 513 10.87 -10.12 -11.34
CA PHE A 513 11.70 -11.26 -10.94
C PHE A 513 11.48 -12.46 -11.87
N ILE A 514 12.13 -12.41 -13.04
CA ILE A 514 12.21 -13.52 -13.99
C ILE A 514 12.59 -14.81 -13.25
N VAL A 515 11.71 -15.79 -13.28
CA VAL A 515 12.04 -17.16 -12.90
C VAL A 515 12.99 -17.66 -13.98
N PRO A 516 14.26 -18.02 -13.67
CA PRO A 516 15.05 -18.74 -14.66
C PRO A 516 14.27 -20.00 -15.00
N GLU A 517 13.83 -20.13 -16.25
CA GLU A 517 13.27 -21.38 -16.75
C GLU A 517 14.28 -22.47 -16.38
N SER A 518 13.87 -23.42 -15.55
CA SER A 518 14.69 -24.59 -15.27
C SER A 518 14.93 -25.24 -16.61
N LYS A 519 16.21 -25.35 -16.99
CA LYS A 519 16.67 -25.79 -18.31
C LYS A 519 16.46 -27.31 -18.54
N ASP A 520 15.50 -27.89 -17.82
CA ASP A 520 15.25 -29.32 -17.69
C ASP A 520 13.85 -29.67 -18.24
N ASP A 521 13.52 -29.17 -19.43
CA ASP A 521 12.51 -29.75 -20.33
C ASP A 521 13.16 -30.03 -21.70
#